data_AF-A0A1E7F2N7-F1
#
_entry.id   AF-A0A1E7F2N7-F1
#
_cell.length_a   1.000
_cell.length_b   1.000
_cell.length_c   1.000
_cell.angle_alpha   90.00
_cell.angle_beta   90.00
_cell.angle_gamma   90.00
#
_symmetry.space_group_name_H-M   'P 1'
#
loop_
_entity.id
_entity.type
_entity.pdbx_description
1 polymer ?
#
loop_
_entity_poly.entity_id
_entity_poly.type
_entity_poly.pdbx_seq_one_letter_code
_entity_poly.pdbx_strand_id
1 'polypeptide(L)'
;MHIRRGDFQCKKVKISAEKWYENTKEVWKPNEIIYIATDERDKSFFDPIAKHHDIRFLDDYWDLASLGDIDPNYFGMIDTIVSSRARAFAGTWFSTFTGYINRMRGYHGITMKDSWYSFLEKKTKLHTWENMNISAYARRLDWNRRRCLSRENRVLID
;
A
#
# COMPACT_ATOMS: atom_id res chain seq x y z
N MET A 1 4.77 1.34 -5.14
CA MET A 1 3.36 1.13 -4.75
C MET A 1 3.26 -0.10 -3.87
N HIS A 2 2.27 -0.14 -2.96
CA HIS A 2 1.95 -1.36 -2.22
C HIS A 2 0.45 -1.67 -2.28
N ILE A 3 0.11 -2.79 -2.91
CA ILE A 3 -1.26 -3.23 -3.19
C ILE A 3 -1.53 -4.54 -2.44
N ARG A 4 -2.39 -4.50 -1.42
CA ARG A 4 -2.78 -5.66 -0.60
C ARG A 4 -4.16 -6.17 -1.02
N ARG A 5 -4.25 -7.38 -1.54
CA ARG A 5 -5.47 -7.96 -2.13
C ARG A 5 -5.90 -9.32 -1.60
N GLY A 6 -5.00 -10.19 -1.14
CA GLY A 6 -5.29 -11.59 -0.75
C GLY A 6 -6.35 -11.75 0.35
N ASP A 7 -5.98 -12.26 1.53
CA ASP A 7 -6.92 -12.33 2.67
C ASP A 7 -7.11 -10.98 3.37
N PHE A 8 -7.29 -9.92 2.59
CA PHE A 8 -7.52 -8.59 3.13
C PHE A 8 -9.00 -8.42 3.49
N GLN A 9 -9.27 -8.27 4.79
CA GLN A 9 -10.63 -8.28 5.35
C GLN A 9 -11.43 -7.01 5.01
N CYS A 10 -10.73 -5.94 4.60
CA CYS A 10 -11.32 -4.64 4.31
C CYS A 10 -11.77 -4.51 2.85
N LYS A 11 -12.93 -5.09 2.51
CA LYS A 11 -13.46 -5.10 1.14
C LYS A 11 -13.59 -3.71 0.51
N LYS A 12 -13.93 -2.67 1.29
CA LYS A 12 -14.14 -1.29 0.80
C LYS A 12 -12.91 -0.64 0.17
N VAL A 13 -11.71 -1.11 0.54
CA VAL A 13 -10.43 -0.58 0.05
C VAL A 13 -9.77 -1.53 -0.96
N LYS A 14 -10.38 -2.70 -1.23
CA LYS A 14 -10.05 -3.59 -2.36
C LYS A 14 -10.66 -3.01 -3.63
N ILE A 15 -10.06 -1.97 -4.17
CA ILE A 15 -10.48 -1.32 -5.42
C ILE A 15 -9.83 -1.99 -6.63
N SER A 16 -10.43 -1.80 -7.82
CA SER A 16 -9.88 -2.30 -9.08
C SER A 16 -8.57 -1.60 -9.46
N ALA A 17 -7.79 -2.18 -10.38
CA ALA A 17 -6.53 -1.60 -10.82
C ALA A 17 -6.71 -0.29 -11.60
N GLU A 18 -7.79 -0.17 -12.38
CA GLU A 18 -8.18 1.09 -13.02
C GLU A 18 -8.41 2.15 -11.96
N LYS A 19 -9.11 1.80 -10.88
CA LYS A 19 -9.36 2.75 -9.79
C LYS A 19 -8.09 3.10 -9.03
N TRP A 20 -7.16 2.16 -8.87
CA TRP A 20 -5.82 2.43 -8.35
C TRP A 20 -5.07 3.45 -9.19
N TYR A 21 -5.02 3.23 -10.51
CA TYR A 21 -4.37 4.15 -11.44
C TYR A 21 -5.04 5.52 -11.41
N GLU A 22 -6.36 5.59 -11.59
CA GLU A 22 -7.11 6.85 -11.58
C GLU A 22 -6.94 7.63 -10.28
N ASN A 23 -6.89 6.95 -9.14
CA ASN A 23 -6.72 7.60 -7.84
C ASN A 23 -5.27 8.03 -7.55
N THR A 24 -4.27 7.59 -8.32
CA THR A 24 -2.85 7.86 -8.04
C THR A 24 -2.05 8.39 -9.21
N LYS A 25 -2.63 8.51 -10.41
CA LYS A 25 -1.92 8.89 -11.65
C LYS A 25 -1.16 10.20 -11.55
N GLU A 26 -1.62 11.15 -10.73
CA GLU A 26 -0.93 12.44 -10.56
C GLU A 26 0.29 12.38 -9.62
N VAL A 27 0.50 11.26 -8.93
CA VAL A 27 1.66 11.03 -8.05
C VAL A 27 2.91 10.65 -8.86
N TRP A 28 2.71 9.97 -9.99
CA TRP A 28 3.76 9.37 -10.80
C TRP A 28 4.29 10.34 -11.84
N LYS A 29 5.60 10.35 -12.06
CA LYS A 29 6.19 11.08 -13.19
C LYS A 29 5.96 10.32 -14.49
N PRO A 30 5.87 10.99 -15.65
CA PRO A 30 5.83 10.31 -16.94
C PRO A 30 6.99 9.33 -17.10
N ASN A 31 6.72 8.12 -17.58
CA ASN A 31 7.70 7.04 -17.79
C ASN A 31 8.49 6.61 -16.54
N GLU A 32 8.02 6.94 -15.34
CA GLU A 32 8.66 6.49 -14.10
C GLU A 32 8.42 4.99 -13.90
N ILE A 33 9.47 4.29 -13.45
CA ILE A 33 9.36 2.89 -13.03
C ILE A 33 8.55 2.81 -11.74
N ILE A 34 7.51 2.00 -11.74
CA ILE A 34 6.67 1.73 -10.58
C ILE A 34 7.00 0.35 -10.05
N TYR A 35 7.75 0.31 -8.94
CA TYR A 35 7.90 -0.91 -8.14
C TYR A 35 6.59 -1.24 -7.42
N ILE A 36 6.09 -2.47 -7.51
CA ILE A 36 4.84 -2.92 -6.88
C ILE A 36 5.15 -4.05 -5.88
N ALA A 37 5.00 -3.74 -4.59
CA ALA A 37 4.93 -4.74 -3.53
C ALA A 37 3.48 -5.24 -3.41
N THR A 38 3.23 -6.54 -3.58
CA THR A 38 1.88 -7.09 -3.58
C THR A 38 1.84 -8.56 -3.18
N ASP A 39 0.68 -9.00 -2.70
CA ASP A 39 0.33 -10.40 -2.49
C ASP A 39 -0.60 -10.96 -3.58
N GLU A 40 -0.93 -10.16 -4.59
CA GLU A 40 -1.68 -10.58 -5.76
C GLU A 40 -0.81 -11.44 -6.68
N ARG A 41 -1.28 -12.64 -7.01
CA ARG A 41 -0.54 -13.59 -7.86
C ARG A 41 -0.82 -13.37 -9.33
N ASP A 42 -2.00 -12.85 -9.65
CA ASP A 42 -2.40 -12.58 -11.02
C ASP A 42 -1.80 -11.24 -11.48
N LYS A 43 -0.70 -11.29 -12.25
CA LYS A 43 -0.04 -10.09 -12.77
C LYS A 43 -0.92 -9.31 -13.76
N SER A 44 -1.91 -9.94 -14.40
CA SER A 44 -2.84 -9.25 -15.33
C SER A 44 -3.71 -8.21 -14.61
N PHE A 45 -3.87 -8.35 -13.29
CA PHE A 45 -4.50 -7.31 -12.47
C PHE A 45 -3.81 -5.95 -12.67
N PHE A 46 -2.50 -5.90 -12.92
CA PHE A 46 -1.75 -4.64 -13.02
C PHE A 46 -1.74 -4.05 -14.45
N ASP A 47 -2.35 -4.70 -15.43
CA ASP A 47 -2.39 -4.25 -16.83
C ASP A 47 -2.85 -2.79 -17.00
N PRO A 48 -3.88 -2.31 -16.28
CA PRO A 48 -4.29 -0.90 -16.38
C PRO A 48 -3.20 0.09 -15.98
N ILE A 49 -2.29 -0.30 -15.07
CA ILE A 49 -1.14 0.53 -14.65
C ILE A 49 0.01 0.37 -15.64
N ALA A 50 0.27 -0.86 -16.10
CA ALA A 50 1.32 -1.20 -17.06
C ALA A 50 1.17 -0.47 -18.41
N LYS A 51 -0.07 -0.11 -18.80
CA LYS A 51 -0.34 0.71 -19.99
C LYS A 51 0.32 2.09 -19.97
N HIS A 52 0.68 2.58 -18.79
CA HIS A 52 1.17 3.95 -18.60
C HIS A 52 2.58 4.02 -18.02
N HIS A 53 3.05 2.97 -17.36
CA HIS A 53 4.34 2.94 -16.66
C HIS A 53 5.02 1.57 -16.79
N ASP A 54 6.36 1.55 -16.76
CA ASP A 54 7.12 0.31 -16.56
C ASP A 54 6.89 -0.17 -15.12
N ILE A 55 6.25 -1.33 -14.97
CA ILE A 55 5.96 -1.93 -13.66
C ILE A 55 6.99 -3.00 -13.34
N ARG A 56 7.49 -2.98 -12.10
CA ARG A 56 8.47 -3.96 -11.61
C ARG A 56 8.02 -4.58 -10.31
N PHE A 57 8.31 -5.84 -10.14
CA PHE A 57 8.03 -6.63 -8.95
C PHE A 57 9.35 -7.17 -8.38
N LEU A 58 9.29 -7.73 -7.17
CA LEU A 58 10.49 -8.31 -6.54
C LEU A 58 11.08 -9.44 -7.40
N ASP A 59 10.23 -10.27 -8.00
CA ASP A 59 10.64 -11.44 -8.79
C ASP A 59 11.33 -11.06 -10.12
N ASP A 60 11.11 -9.85 -10.64
CA ASP A 60 11.84 -9.34 -11.81
C ASP A 60 13.34 -9.13 -11.54
N TYR A 61 13.76 -9.21 -10.27
CA TYR A 61 15.14 -9.06 -9.82
C TYR A 61 15.75 -10.36 -9.31
N TRP A 62 15.17 -11.51 -9.66
CA TRP A 62 15.59 -12.82 -9.15
C TRP A 62 17.11 -13.06 -9.27
N ASP A 63 17.64 -12.93 -10.48
CA ASP A 63 19.07 -13.13 -10.74
C ASP A 63 19.91 -11.95 -10.26
N LEU A 64 19.42 -10.72 -10.45
CA LEU A 64 20.16 -9.50 -10.11
C LEU A 64 20.42 -9.37 -8.60
N ALA A 65 19.45 -9.77 -7.78
CA ALA A 65 19.51 -9.67 -6.33
C ALA A 65 19.81 -11.02 -5.65
N SER A 66 20.17 -12.06 -6.42
CA SER A 66 20.45 -13.41 -5.93
C SER A 66 19.34 -13.93 -5.00
N LEU A 67 18.07 -13.72 -5.37
CA LEU A 67 16.93 -14.02 -4.52
C LEU A 67 16.78 -15.52 -4.24
N GLY A 68 17.36 -16.38 -5.08
CA GLY A 68 17.38 -17.84 -4.88
C GLY A 68 18.14 -18.29 -3.62
N ASP A 69 19.07 -17.48 -3.12
CA ASP A 69 19.86 -17.79 -1.92
C ASP A 69 19.23 -17.23 -0.63
N ILE A 70 18.12 -16.49 -0.75
CA ILE A 70 17.46 -15.81 0.36
C ILE A 70 16.21 -16.59 0.77
N ASP A 71 16.02 -16.79 2.08
CA ASP A 71 14.78 -17.37 2.61
C ASP A 71 13.57 -16.48 2.21
N PRO A 72 12.55 -17.04 1.54
CA PRO A 72 11.34 -16.32 1.15
C PRO A 72 10.64 -15.55 2.28
N ASN A 73 10.83 -15.94 3.54
CA ASN A 73 10.33 -15.20 4.71
C ASN A 73 10.87 -13.76 4.78
N TYR A 74 12.03 -13.49 4.18
CA TYR A 74 12.62 -12.15 4.10
C TYR A 74 12.10 -11.31 2.94
N PHE A 75 11.41 -11.88 1.97
CA PHE A 75 10.94 -11.14 0.78
C PHE A 75 10.03 -9.97 1.16
N GLY A 76 9.12 -10.20 2.12
CA GLY A 76 8.29 -9.12 2.67
C GLY A 76 9.12 -8.02 3.35
N MET A 77 10.26 -8.35 3.97
CA MET A 77 11.16 -7.36 4.57
C MET A 77 11.89 -6.57 3.48
N ILE A 78 12.38 -7.24 2.43
CA ILE A 78 13.01 -6.60 1.27
C ILE A 78 12.05 -5.61 0.61
N ASP A 79 10.80 -6.04 0.36
CA ASP A 79 9.74 -5.19 -0.18
C ASP A 79 9.54 -3.90 0.63
N THR A 80 9.59 -4.00 1.96
CA THR A 80 9.43 -2.82 2.82
C THR A 80 10.58 -1.84 2.67
N ILE A 81 11.82 -2.34 2.58
CA ILE A 81 13.02 -1.52 2.43
C ILE A 81 12.98 -0.82 1.06
N VAL A 82 12.80 -1.59 -0.02
CA VAL A 82 12.73 -1.06 -1.39
C VAL A 82 11.62 -0.02 -1.52
N SER A 83 10.40 -0.36 -1.07
CA SER A 83 9.25 0.56 -1.14
C SER A 83 9.44 1.82 -0.30
N SER A 84 10.16 1.74 0.81
CA SER A 84 10.41 2.91 1.67
C SER A 84 11.33 3.93 1.01
N ARG A 85 12.22 3.53 0.10
CA ARG A 85 13.20 4.43 -0.53
C ARG A 85 12.69 5.11 -1.80
N ALA A 86 11.50 4.77 -2.28
CA ALA A 86 10.91 5.36 -3.48
C ALA A 86 10.76 6.89 -3.34
N ARG A 87 10.84 7.63 -4.46
CA ARG A 87 10.56 9.07 -4.49
C ARG A 87 9.18 9.37 -3.91
N ALA A 88 8.15 8.79 -4.54
CA ALA A 88 6.78 8.84 -4.06
C ALA A 88 6.27 7.43 -3.74
N PHE A 89 5.36 7.33 -2.78
CA PHE A 89 4.78 6.06 -2.35
C PHE A 89 3.26 6.16 -2.30
N ALA A 90 2.56 5.16 -2.84
CA ALA A 90 1.12 4.98 -2.65
C ALA A 90 0.84 3.57 -2.16
N GLY A 91 0.08 3.47 -1.06
CA GLY A 91 -0.22 2.19 -0.43
C GLY A 91 -1.70 1.95 -0.16
N THR A 92 -2.01 0.72 0.26
CA THR A 92 -3.37 0.30 0.60
C THR A 92 -3.76 0.81 1.98
N TRP A 93 -4.88 1.55 2.08
CA TRP A 93 -5.41 2.02 3.37
C TRP A 93 -5.79 0.83 4.26
N PHE A 94 -5.55 0.93 5.57
CA PHE A 94 -5.69 -0.14 6.58
C PHE A 94 -4.69 -1.30 6.54
N SER A 95 -3.80 -1.38 5.55
CA SER A 95 -2.74 -2.38 5.59
C SER A 95 -1.66 -2.01 6.62
N THR A 96 -1.35 -2.94 7.52
CA THR A 96 -0.23 -2.82 8.48
C THR A 96 1.11 -2.75 7.75
N PHE A 97 1.24 -3.46 6.63
CA PHE A 97 2.41 -3.43 5.76
C PHE A 97 2.64 -2.04 5.16
N THR A 98 1.58 -1.41 4.61
CA THR A 98 1.65 0.00 4.18
C THR A 98 2.06 0.93 5.32
N GLY A 99 1.48 0.72 6.51
CA GLY A 99 1.80 1.53 7.69
C GLY A 99 3.28 1.40 8.09
N TYR A 100 3.84 0.20 8.01
CA TYR A 100 5.24 -0.05 8.29
C TYR A 100 6.17 0.63 7.25
N ILE A 101 5.85 0.55 5.96
CA ILE A 101 6.60 1.28 4.91
C ILE A 101 6.63 2.78 5.19
N ASN A 102 5.48 3.37 5.53
CA ASN A 102 5.42 4.81 5.86
C ASN A 102 6.24 5.16 7.11
N ARG A 103 6.31 4.26 8.10
CA ARG A 103 7.20 4.43 9.26
C ARG A 103 8.67 4.43 8.85
N MET A 104 9.07 3.48 7.99
CA MET A 104 10.44 3.42 7.45
C MET A 104 10.80 4.67 6.65
N ARG A 105 9.86 5.19 5.84
CA ARG A 105 10.01 6.48 5.15
C ARG A 105 10.31 7.62 6.13
N GLY A 106 9.60 7.66 7.26
CA GLY A 106 9.84 8.62 8.33
C GLY A 106 11.24 8.49 8.95
N TYR A 107 11.71 7.26 9.22
CA TYR A 107 13.07 7.02 9.72
C TYR A 107 14.17 7.41 8.72
N HIS A 108 13.89 7.34 7.43
CA HIS A 108 14.79 7.80 6.38
C HIS A 108 14.73 9.32 6.14
N GLY A 109 13.96 10.07 6.93
CA GLY A 109 13.81 11.51 6.77
C GLY A 109 13.05 11.92 5.50
N ILE A 110 12.34 10.99 4.86
CA ILE A 110 11.54 11.27 3.66
C ILE A 110 10.25 11.98 4.09
N THR A 111 9.89 13.03 3.38
CA THR A 111 8.68 13.80 3.66
C THR A 111 7.42 12.93 3.50
N MET A 112 6.52 13.01 4.47
CA MET A 112 5.22 12.34 4.40
C MET A 112 4.28 12.94 3.36
N LYS A 113 4.62 14.12 2.80
CA LYS A 113 3.89 14.70 1.65
C LYS A 113 4.04 13.90 0.36
N ASP A 114 5.03 13.02 0.29
CA ASP A 114 5.24 12.08 -0.81
C ASP A 114 4.67 10.69 -0.50
N SER A 115 3.84 10.57 0.54
CA SER A 115 3.24 9.31 1.01
C SER A 115 1.72 9.36 0.93
N TRP A 116 1.19 8.66 -0.07
CA TRP A 116 -0.21 8.68 -0.47
C TRP A 116 -0.91 7.35 -0.15
N TYR A 117 -2.24 7.39 -0.15
CA TYR A 117 -3.08 6.19 -0.19
C TYR A 117 -3.95 6.16 -1.44
N SER A 118 -4.23 4.97 -1.94
CA SER A 118 -5.15 4.80 -3.09
C SER A 118 -6.62 4.99 -2.74
N PHE A 119 -6.98 4.94 -1.46
CA PHE A 119 -8.35 5.20 -1.03
C PHE A 119 -8.60 6.71 -0.95
N LEU A 120 -9.41 7.24 -1.87
CA LEU A 120 -9.55 8.68 -2.12
C LEU A 120 -9.89 9.50 -0.86
N GLU A 121 -10.82 9.02 -0.02
CA GLU A 121 -11.21 9.68 1.24
C GLU A 121 -10.07 9.85 2.26
N LYS A 122 -8.96 9.13 2.06
CA LYS A 122 -7.79 9.09 2.93
C LYS A 122 -6.48 9.28 2.16
N LYS A 123 -6.56 9.73 0.91
CA LYS A 123 -5.43 9.82 -0.02
C LYS A 123 -4.25 10.62 0.55
N THR A 124 -4.54 11.79 1.12
CA THR A 124 -3.55 12.73 1.68
C THR A 124 -3.43 12.63 3.20
N LYS A 125 -3.88 11.53 3.81
CA LYS A 125 -4.01 11.45 5.28
C LYS A 125 -2.69 11.61 6.04
N LEU A 126 -1.55 11.41 5.39
CA LEU A 126 -0.21 11.58 5.99
C LEU A 126 0.40 12.97 5.74
N HIS A 127 -0.25 13.82 4.93
CA HIS A 127 0.33 15.09 4.48
C HIS A 127 0.13 16.21 5.51
N THR A 128 -0.82 16.02 6.42
CA THR A 128 -1.15 16.94 7.49
C THR A 128 -0.77 16.32 8.83
N TRP A 129 -0.13 17.12 9.67
CA TRP A 129 0.10 16.75 11.05
C TRP A 129 -1.23 16.86 11.80
N GLU A 130 -1.68 15.77 12.41
CA GLU A 130 -2.89 15.76 13.24
C GLU A 130 -2.52 15.28 14.64
N ASN A 131 -3.01 15.99 15.67
CA ASN A 131 -2.87 15.53 17.04
C ASN A 131 -3.60 14.20 17.20
N MET A 132 -2.82 13.16 17.49
CA MET A 132 -3.30 11.79 17.53
C MET A 132 -3.99 11.53 18.87
N ASN A 133 -5.25 11.10 18.84
CA ASN A 133 -5.81 10.42 20.00
C ASN A 133 -5.10 9.06 20.14
N ILE A 134 -4.11 8.99 21.03
CA ILE A 134 -3.23 7.83 21.29
C ILE A 134 -4.01 6.52 21.42
N SER A 135 -5.20 6.58 22.00
CA SER A 135 -6.07 5.43 22.23
C SER A 135 -6.63 4.79 20.94
N ALA A 136 -6.65 5.52 19.82
CA ALA A 136 -7.20 5.11 18.53
C ALA A 136 -6.15 4.51 17.57
N TYR A 137 -4.85 4.61 17.89
CA TYR A 137 -3.78 4.06 17.06
C TYR A 137 -3.11 2.82 17.69
N ALA A 138 -2.90 2.81 19.01
CA ALA A 138 -2.43 1.60 19.71
C ALA A 138 -3.42 0.43 19.58
N ARG A 139 -4.73 0.72 19.53
CA ARG A 139 -5.80 -0.26 19.29
C ARG A 139 -6.07 -0.56 17.81
N ARG A 140 -5.35 0.04 16.87
CA ARG A 140 -5.67 -0.04 15.42
C ARG A 140 -5.47 -1.43 14.81
N LEU A 141 -4.76 -2.34 15.48
CA LEU A 141 -4.68 -3.75 15.11
C LEU A 141 -6.01 -4.51 15.37
N ASP A 142 -6.74 -4.18 16.43
CA ASP A 142 -8.06 -4.77 16.75
C ASP A 142 -9.22 -3.96 16.13
N TRP A 143 -9.07 -2.64 16.08
CA TRP A 143 -10.13 -1.71 15.63
C TRP A 143 -10.29 -1.63 14.11
N ASN A 144 -9.23 -1.87 13.31
CA ASN A 144 -9.35 -1.99 11.85
C ASN A 144 -10.23 -3.17 11.46
N ARG A 145 -10.18 -4.27 12.24
CA ARG A 145 -11.07 -5.43 12.06
C ARG A 145 -12.53 -5.03 12.26
N ARG A 146 -12.82 -4.29 13.35
CA ARG A 146 -14.19 -3.83 13.67
C ARG A 146 -14.73 -2.82 12.65
N ARG A 147 -13.99 -1.80 12.22
CA ARG A 147 -14.51 -0.80 11.25
C ARG A 147 -14.65 -1.33 9.82
N CYS A 148 -13.84 -2.29 9.41
CA CYS A 148 -14.04 -2.96 8.12
C CYS A 148 -15.29 -3.83 8.10
N LEU A 149 -15.68 -4.40 9.24
CA LEU A 149 -16.88 -5.22 9.41
C LEU A 149 -18.14 -4.41 9.80
N SER A 150 -18.00 -3.28 10.51
CA SER A 150 -19.13 -2.60 11.20
C SER A 150 -19.97 -1.64 10.35
N ARG A 151 -20.06 -1.84 9.04
CA ARG A 151 -21.00 -1.08 8.20
C ARG A 151 -21.95 -1.95 7.36
N GLU A 152 -21.87 -3.28 7.45
CA GLU A 152 -22.86 -4.18 6.83
C GLU A 152 -23.99 -4.59 7.80
N ASN A 153 -23.81 -4.51 9.13
CA ASN A 153 -24.85 -4.83 10.12
C ASN A 153 -25.41 -3.59 10.86
N ARG A 154 -25.87 -2.58 10.11
CA ARG A 154 -26.76 -1.56 10.69
C ARG A 154 -28.02 -1.43 9.85
N VAL A 155 -28.62 -2.58 9.56
CA VAL A 155 -30.03 -2.70 9.20
C VAL A 155 -30.75 -3.11 10.48
N LEU A 156 -31.55 -2.16 10.98
CA LEU A 156 -32.74 -2.31 11.82
C LEU A 156 -32.81 -3.55 12.71
N ILE A 157 -32.53 -3.37 14.00
CA ILE A 157 -33.29 -4.02 15.08
C ILE A 157 -33.55 -2.90 16.09
N ASP A 158 -34.83 -2.50 16.12
CA ASP A 158 -35.60 -1.67 17.06
C ASP A 158 -35.06 -0.29 17.50
#